data_AF-U1PX19-F1
#
_entry.id   AF-U1PX19-F1
#
_cell.length_a   1.000
_cell.length_b   1.000
_cell.length_c   1.000
_cell.angle_alpha   90.00
_cell.angle_beta   90.00
_cell.angle_gamma   90.00
#
_symmetry.space_group_name_H-M   'P 1'
#
loop_
_entity.id
_entity.type
_entity.pdbx_description
1 polymer ?
#
loop_
_entity_poly.entity_id
_entity_poly.type
_entity_poly.pdbx_seq_one_letter_code
_entity_poly.pdbx_strand_id
1 'polypeptide(L)'
;MYTWRNSTLAHEDQTLVRDGLAVEYAPGKVCPRDLSSTPGLRAWLVCPLLPRGAVPATLTAFWIHTGLWPSGRVMRLCAAHPTHSRPPVVHRAELPGEFAVRMGGHAVPSPARTAYDLLAIERPDTAIECVLGLLHSCLGIEELRDQCELEGRRRNAPFVRRCVDGLADYVERTAFRETGRPVGSAGSRADDARRP
;
A
#
# COMPACT_ATOMS: atom_id res chain seq x y z
N MET A 1 -1.69 -23.75 17.46
CA MET A 1 -1.22 -22.53 16.76
C MET A 1 -1.55 -22.72 15.29
N TYR A 2 -2.67 -22.17 14.80
CA TYR A 2 -3.17 -22.44 13.44
C TYR A 2 -2.18 -21.90 12.39
N THR A 3 -1.48 -22.80 11.72
CA THR A 3 -0.57 -22.49 10.62
C THR A 3 -1.34 -22.44 9.32
N TRP A 4 -2.09 -21.35 9.11
CA TRP A 4 -2.70 -21.00 7.82
C TRP A 4 -1.66 -20.83 6.70
N ARG A 5 -0.37 -20.97 6.98
CA ARG A 5 0.75 -20.55 6.11
C ARG A 5 0.88 -21.32 4.81
N ASN A 6 0.27 -22.50 4.70
CA ASN A 6 0.33 -23.37 3.52
C ASN A 6 -1.05 -23.93 3.12
N SER A 7 -2.15 -23.37 3.64
CA SER A 7 -3.48 -23.85 3.25
C SER A 7 -3.81 -23.37 1.84
N THR A 8 -4.11 -24.33 0.98
CA THR A 8 -4.78 -24.07 -0.29
C THR A 8 -6.26 -23.86 -0.04
N LEU A 9 -6.90 -23.03 -0.87
CA LEU A 9 -8.35 -22.90 -0.87
C LEU A 9 -9.01 -24.24 -1.18
N ALA A 10 -10.09 -24.56 -0.47
CA ALA A 10 -10.97 -25.67 -0.85
C ALA A 10 -11.56 -25.42 -2.25
N HIS A 11 -11.94 -26.49 -2.96
CA HIS A 11 -12.44 -26.37 -4.33
C HIS A 11 -13.69 -25.47 -4.45
N GLU A 12 -14.57 -25.54 -3.46
CA GLU A 12 -15.75 -24.67 -3.35
C GLU A 12 -15.37 -23.20 -3.20
N ASP A 13 -14.40 -22.89 -2.32
CA ASP A 13 -13.89 -21.54 -2.11
C ASP A 13 -13.18 -20.99 -3.36
N GLN A 14 -12.45 -21.83 -4.09
CA GLN A 14 -11.82 -21.44 -5.35
C GLN A 14 -12.86 -20.99 -6.38
N THR A 15 -14.01 -21.68 -6.43
CA THR A 15 -15.11 -21.32 -7.32
C THR A 15 -15.69 -19.96 -6.93
N LEU A 16 -15.97 -19.74 -5.65
CA LEU A 16 -16.49 -18.46 -5.15
C LEU A 16 -15.53 -17.29 -5.39
N VAL A 17 -14.22 -17.50 -5.22
CA VAL A 17 -13.20 -16.47 -5.47
C VAL A 17 -13.09 -16.18 -6.96
N ARG A 18 -13.04 -17.21 -7.80
CA ARG A 18 -12.97 -17.07 -9.27
C ARG A 18 -14.20 -16.34 -9.81
N ASP A 19 -15.39 -16.66 -9.31
CA ASP A 19 -16.65 -16.08 -9.75
C ASP A 19 -16.89 -14.69 -9.11
N GLY A 20 -15.94 -14.19 -8.31
CA GLY A 20 -15.99 -12.86 -7.73
C GLY A 20 -16.95 -12.70 -6.55
N LEU A 21 -17.48 -13.79 -6.01
CA LEU A 21 -18.40 -13.78 -4.87
C LEU A 21 -17.67 -13.70 -3.51
N ALA A 22 -16.45 -14.24 -3.47
CA ALA A 22 -15.58 -14.22 -2.30
C ALA A 22 -14.22 -13.58 -2.61
N VAL A 23 -13.48 -13.26 -1.55
CA VAL A 23 -12.09 -12.82 -1.60
C VAL A 23 -11.28 -13.66 -0.61
N GLU A 24 -10.16 -14.20 -1.06
CA GLU A 24 -9.15 -14.76 -0.17
C GLU A 24 -8.39 -13.60 0.50
N TYR A 25 -8.49 -13.48 1.82
CA TYR A 25 -7.86 -12.39 2.59
C TYR A 25 -6.63 -12.86 3.39
N ALA A 26 -6.47 -14.17 3.53
CA ALA A 26 -5.27 -14.81 4.03
C ALA A 26 -5.22 -16.23 3.44
N PRO A 27 -4.06 -16.90 3.40
CA PRO A 27 -3.96 -18.20 2.75
C PRO A 27 -4.96 -19.21 3.34
N GLY A 28 -5.82 -19.78 2.50
CA GLY A 28 -6.87 -20.71 2.92
C GLY A 28 -8.03 -20.07 3.69
N LYS A 29 -8.17 -18.74 3.68
CA LYS A 29 -9.24 -18.01 4.36
C LYS A 29 -9.96 -17.08 3.40
N VAL A 30 -11.24 -17.34 3.21
CA VAL A 30 -12.12 -16.52 2.38
C VAL A 30 -13.18 -15.81 3.21
N CYS A 31 -13.66 -14.69 2.68
CA CYS A 31 -14.87 -14.04 3.13
C CYS A 31 -15.72 -13.66 1.92
N PRO A 32 -17.04 -13.49 2.10
CA PRO A 32 -17.87 -12.75 1.14
C PRO A 32 -17.24 -11.42 0.74
N ARG A 33 -17.35 -11.06 -0.55
CA ARG A 33 -16.65 -9.87 -1.09
C ARG A 33 -17.07 -8.57 -0.41
N ASP A 34 -18.34 -8.43 -0.06
CA ASP A 34 -18.91 -7.28 0.65
C ASP A 34 -18.24 -7.04 2.03
N LEU A 35 -17.86 -8.11 2.73
CA LEU A 35 -17.10 -8.04 3.99
C LEU A 35 -15.64 -7.56 3.81
N SER A 36 -15.18 -7.36 2.57
CA SER A 36 -13.85 -6.81 2.25
C SER A 36 -13.90 -5.49 1.48
N SER A 37 -15.09 -4.91 1.35
CA SER A 37 -15.35 -3.76 0.46
C SER A 37 -14.61 -2.47 0.85
N THR A 38 -14.32 -2.27 2.14
CA THR A 38 -13.65 -1.06 2.64
C THR A 38 -12.31 -1.37 3.32
N PRO A 39 -11.36 -0.42 3.37
CA PRO A 39 -10.11 -0.61 4.11
C PRO A 39 -10.32 -0.96 5.59
N GLY A 40 -11.34 -0.37 6.22
CA GLY A 40 -11.71 -0.68 7.61
C GLY A 40 -12.09 -2.15 7.80
N LEU A 41 -12.92 -2.68 6.92
CA LEU A 41 -13.33 -4.09 6.98
C LEU A 41 -12.16 -5.04 6.67
N ARG A 42 -11.32 -4.68 5.69
CA ARG A 42 -10.10 -5.46 5.39
C ARG A 42 -9.13 -5.50 6.57
N ALA A 43 -8.90 -4.35 7.23
CA ALA A 43 -8.08 -4.29 8.43
C ALA A 43 -8.68 -5.16 9.56
N TRP A 44 -9.99 -5.10 9.75
CA TRP A 44 -10.70 -5.91 10.75
C TRP A 44 -10.58 -7.43 10.48
N LEU A 45 -10.60 -7.85 9.20
CA LEU A 45 -10.41 -9.25 8.82
C LEU A 45 -9.00 -9.76 9.08
N VAL A 46 -7.98 -8.99 8.69
CA VAL A 46 -6.60 -9.50 8.61
C VAL A 46 -5.78 -9.25 9.87
N CYS A 47 -5.97 -8.13 10.56
CA CYS A 47 -5.18 -7.76 11.73
C CYS A 47 -5.28 -8.77 12.89
N PRO A 48 -6.45 -9.39 13.19
CA PRO A 48 -6.55 -10.43 14.21
C PRO A 48 -5.72 -11.69 13.92
N LEU A 49 -5.30 -11.90 12.67
CA LEU A 49 -4.45 -13.03 12.28
C LEU A 49 -2.95 -12.76 12.50
N LEU A 50 -2.57 -11.50 12.76
CA LEU A 50 -1.19 -11.11 13.00
C LEU A 50 -0.78 -11.41 14.46
N PRO A 51 0.52 -11.63 14.72
CA PRO A 51 1.01 -11.76 16.09
C PRO A 51 0.62 -10.54 16.95
N ARG A 52 0.33 -10.77 18.23
CA ARG A 52 0.01 -9.69 19.17
C ARG A 52 1.13 -8.65 19.16
N GLY A 53 0.76 -7.37 19.03
CA GLY A 53 1.71 -6.25 18.97
C GLY A 53 2.38 -6.05 17.60
N ALA A 54 2.09 -6.91 16.62
CA ALA A 54 2.48 -6.68 15.24
C ALA A 54 1.49 -5.74 14.54
N VAL A 55 1.99 -5.03 13.54
CA VAL A 55 1.19 -4.21 12.61
C VAL A 55 1.27 -4.80 11.20
N PRO A 56 0.23 -4.64 10.37
CA PRO A 56 0.32 -5.02 8.96
C PRO A 56 1.44 -4.25 8.27
N ALA A 57 2.17 -4.92 7.39
CA ALA A 57 3.30 -4.35 6.66
C ALA A 57 3.25 -4.75 5.18
N THR A 58 3.97 -3.97 4.35
CA THR A 58 4.16 -4.21 2.91
C THR A 58 2.86 -4.66 2.22
N LEU A 59 2.80 -5.91 1.75
CA LEU A 59 1.70 -6.47 0.97
C LEU A 59 0.38 -6.56 1.76
N THR A 60 0.41 -6.81 3.08
CA THR A 60 -0.82 -6.80 3.90
C THR A 60 -1.39 -5.40 3.98
N ALA A 61 -0.54 -4.41 4.25
CA ALA A 61 -0.98 -3.03 4.33
C ALA A 61 -1.49 -2.52 2.97
N PHE A 62 -0.80 -2.90 1.88
CA PHE A 62 -1.26 -2.67 0.52
C PHE A 62 -2.68 -3.23 0.29
N TRP A 63 -2.90 -4.51 0.60
CA TRP A 63 -4.22 -5.14 0.45
C TRP A 63 -5.29 -4.47 1.32
N ILE A 64 -4.95 -4.05 2.55
CA ILE A 64 -5.87 -3.27 3.38
C ILE A 64 -6.28 -1.98 2.66
N HIS A 65 -5.35 -1.22 2.09
CA HIS A 65 -5.68 0.04 1.43
C HIS A 65 -6.46 -0.13 0.13
N THR A 66 -6.07 -1.10 -0.71
CA THR A 66 -6.57 -1.17 -2.10
C THR A 66 -7.55 -2.32 -2.34
N GLY A 67 -7.53 -3.36 -1.52
CA GLY A 67 -8.21 -4.64 -1.81
C GLY A 67 -7.56 -5.43 -2.94
N LEU A 68 -6.41 -4.98 -3.47
CA LEU A 68 -5.68 -5.61 -4.55
C LEU A 68 -4.57 -6.51 -3.99
N TRP A 69 -4.16 -7.48 -4.80
CA TRP A 69 -3.00 -8.32 -4.54
C TRP A 69 -2.12 -8.38 -5.79
N PRO A 70 -0.78 -8.26 -5.67
CA PRO A 70 0.09 -8.27 -6.85
C PRO A 70 0.03 -9.61 -7.58
N SER A 71 -0.10 -9.53 -8.90
CA SER A 71 -0.41 -10.64 -9.81
C SER A 71 0.63 -11.78 -9.80
N GLY A 72 1.89 -11.46 -9.54
CA GLY A 72 3.00 -12.42 -9.50
C GLY A 72 3.28 -13.05 -8.13
N ARG A 73 2.42 -12.85 -7.13
CA ARG A 73 2.70 -13.25 -5.75
C ARG A 73 1.60 -14.12 -5.16
N VAL A 74 2.00 -15.23 -4.54
CA VAL A 74 1.10 -16.01 -3.68
C VAL A 74 0.68 -15.15 -2.49
N MET A 75 -0.62 -15.21 -2.15
CA MET A 75 -1.18 -14.56 -0.97
C MET A 75 -0.40 -14.95 0.29
N ARG A 76 -0.06 -13.96 1.13
CA ARG A 76 0.56 -14.20 2.43
C ARG A 76 0.37 -12.99 3.32
N LEU A 77 0.33 -13.18 4.64
CA LEU A 77 0.40 -12.03 5.53
C LEU A 77 1.86 -11.60 5.72
N CYS A 78 2.08 -10.30 5.61
CA CYS A 78 3.28 -9.56 5.97
C CYS A 78 2.99 -8.66 7.18
N ALA A 79 3.87 -8.67 8.18
CA ALA A 79 3.75 -7.85 9.38
C ALA A 79 5.09 -7.23 9.79
N ALA A 80 5.03 -6.15 10.56
CA ALA A 80 6.16 -5.59 11.28
C ALA A 80 5.94 -5.77 12.78
N HIS A 81 7.02 -6.05 13.51
CA HIS A 81 6.97 -6.19 14.97
C HIS A 81 8.30 -5.72 15.57
N PRO A 82 8.33 -5.04 16.73
CA PRO A 82 9.58 -4.52 17.32
C PRO A 82 10.61 -5.61 17.67
N THR A 83 10.17 -6.71 18.32
CA THR A 83 11.07 -7.75 18.83
C THR A 83 10.93 -9.13 18.14
N HIS A 84 9.73 -9.49 17.70
CA HIS A 84 9.46 -10.77 17.04
C HIS A 84 10.00 -10.80 15.61
N SER A 85 10.37 -11.99 15.12
CA SER A 85 10.92 -12.18 13.76
C SER A 85 10.43 -13.42 13.03
N ARG A 86 9.56 -14.23 13.66
CA ARG A 86 8.99 -15.38 12.94
C ARG A 86 7.89 -14.88 12.01
N PRO A 87 7.65 -15.57 10.87
CA PRO A 87 6.55 -15.27 9.97
C PRO A 87 5.22 -15.07 10.73
N PRO A 88 4.32 -14.18 10.30
CA PRO A 88 4.39 -13.34 9.10
C PRO A 88 5.28 -12.09 9.21
N VAL A 89 6.08 -11.95 10.28
CA VAL A 89 6.92 -10.77 10.45
C VAL A 89 8.01 -10.74 9.38
N VAL A 90 7.98 -9.73 8.50
CA VAL A 90 8.93 -9.56 7.39
C VAL A 90 10.08 -8.61 7.75
N HIS A 91 9.89 -7.73 8.73
CA HIS A 91 10.95 -6.89 9.25
C HIS A 91 10.68 -6.51 10.71
N ARG A 92 11.76 -6.17 11.44
CA ARG A 92 11.67 -5.66 12.81
C ARG A 92 11.58 -4.14 12.81
N ALA A 93 10.42 -3.64 13.16
CA ALA A 93 10.19 -2.21 13.35
C ALA A 93 8.98 -2.01 14.27
N GLU A 94 9.03 -0.91 14.99
CA GLU A 94 7.86 -0.27 15.54
C GLU A 94 7.32 0.72 14.51
N LEU A 95 6.00 0.77 14.33
CA LEU A 95 5.36 1.78 13.49
C LEU A 95 5.21 3.06 14.30
N PRO A 96 5.90 4.16 13.96
CA PRO A 96 5.71 5.44 14.62
C PRO A 96 4.24 5.88 14.55
N GLY A 97 3.71 6.41 15.66
CA GLY A 97 2.29 6.79 15.75
C GLY A 97 1.85 7.82 14.71
N GLU A 98 2.74 8.70 14.29
CA GLU A 98 2.53 9.69 13.23
C GLU A 98 2.26 9.06 11.84
N PHE A 99 2.66 7.81 11.62
CA PHE A 99 2.38 7.08 10.38
C PHE A 99 1.25 6.07 10.53
N ALA A 100 0.67 5.96 11.71
CA ALA A 100 -0.40 5.02 11.99
C ALA A 100 -1.76 5.67 11.74
N VAL A 101 -2.56 5.02 10.90
CA VAL A 101 -3.98 5.32 10.69
C VAL A 101 -4.81 4.23 11.37
N ARG A 102 -5.93 4.61 12.00
CA ARG A 102 -6.85 3.64 12.61
C ARG A 102 -7.90 3.19 11.61
N MET A 103 -7.93 1.88 11.33
CA MET A 103 -8.87 1.24 10.40
C MET A 103 -9.43 -0.03 11.03
N GLY A 104 -10.76 -0.15 11.09
CA GLY A 104 -11.40 -1.34 11.69
C GLY A 104 -11.00 -1.59 13.14
N GLY A 105 -10.64 -0.54 13.89
CA GLY A 105 -10.12 -0.66 15.26
C GLY A 105 -8.64 -1.03 15.36
N HIS A 106 -7.90 -1.18 14.26
CA HIS A 106 -6.48 -1.56 14.25
C HIS A 106 -5.58 -0.42 13.76
N ALA A 107 -4.32 -0.43 14.18
CA ALA A 107 -3.30 0.47 13.66
C ALA A 107 -2.73 -0.11 12.36
N VAL A 108 -2.74 0.69 11.30
CA VAL A 108 -2.26 0.36 9.96
C VAL A 108 -1.36 1.49 9.49
N PRO A 109 -0.22 1.24 8.83
CA PRO A 109 0.57 2.32 8.24
C PRO A 109 -0.27 3.12 7.23
N SER A 110 -0.06 4.43 7.14
CA SER A 110 -0.68 5.29 6.13
C SER A 110 -0.38 4.77 4.71
N PRO A 111 -1.19 5.15 3.70
CA PRO A 111 -0.91 4.77 2.31
C PRO A 111 0.50 5.20 1.86
N ALA A 112 0.93 6.41 2.21
CA ALA A 112 2.27 6.92 1.89
C ALA A 112 3.37 6.11 2.57
N ARG A 113 3.20 5.80 3.87
CA ARG A 113 4.14 4.94 4.61
C ARG A 113 4.21 3.54 4.01
N THR A 114 3.05 2.99 3.62
CA THR A 114 2.94 1.68 2.98
C THR A 114 3.71 1.66 1.66
N ALA A 115 3.55 2.68 0.82
CA ALA A 115 4.29 2.82 -0.43
C ALA A 115 5.80 2.91 -0.20
N TYR A 116 6.25 3.69 0.80
CA TYR A 116 7.66 3.75 1.18
C TYR A 116 8.19 2.37 1.60
N ASP A 117 7.49 1.67 2.50
CA ASP A 117 7.91 0.35 2.99
C ASP A 117 7.94 -0.70 1.86
N LEU A 118 7.01 -0.62 0.89
CA LEU A 118 7.04 -1.46 -0.30
C LEU A 118 8.32 -1.24 -1.11
N LEU A 119 8.66 0.02 -1.43
CA LEU A 119 9.87 0.36 -2.18
C LEU A 119 11.17 0.01 -1.43
N ALA A 120 11.14 0.07 -0.10
CA ALA A 120 12.30 -0.19 0.74
C ALA A 120 12.57 -1.68 0.98
N ILE A 121 11.54 -2.54 0.92
CA ILE A 121 11.62 -3.93 1.42
C ILE A 121 11.28 -4.96 0.36
N GLU A 122 10.25 -4.72 -0.47
CA GLU A 122 9.85 -5.68 -1.48
C GLU A 122 10.74 -5.60 -2.73
N ARG A 123 10.69 -6.63 -3.56
CA ARG A 123 11.38 -6.62 -4.85
C ARG A 123 10.86 -5.47 -5.72
N PRO A 124 11.71 -4.82 -6.54
CA PRO A 124 11.34 -3.65 -7.34
C PRO A 124 10.10 -3.86 -8.22
N ASP A 125 9.98 -5.00 -8.87
CA ASP A 125 8.83 -5.36 -9.72
C ASP A 125 7.51 -5.36 -8.93
N THR A 126 7.48 -6.06 -7.79
CA THR A 126 6.30 -6.09 -6.91
C THR A 126 6.03 -4.72 -6.28
N ALA A 127 7.08 -4.01 -5.86
CA ALA A 127 6.94 -2.72 -5.22
C ALA A 127 6.32 -1.68 -6.17
N ILE A 128 6.79 -1.62 -7.42
CA ILE A 128 6.25 -0.70 -8.44
C ILE A 128 4.78 -1.01 -8.73
N GLU A 129 4.42 -2.29 -8.95
CA GLU A 129 3.02 -2.70 -9.16
C GLU A 129 2.12 -2.24 -8.00
N CYS A 130 2.53 -2.50 -6.76
CA CYS A 130 1.76 -2.11 -5.57
C CYS A 130 1.69 -0.58 -5.39
N VAL A 131 2.77 0.16 -5.64
CA VAL A 131 2.75 1.63 -5.53
C VAL A 131 1.85 2.25 -6.58
N LEU A 132 1.87 1.75 -7.82
CA LEU A 132 0.91 2.17 -8.85
C LEU A 132 -0.54 1.88 -8.43
N GLY A 133 -0.80 0.72 -7.80
CA GLY A 133 -2.10 0.40 -7.24
C GLY A 133 -2.54 1.37 -6.12
N LEU A 134 -1.62 1.79 -5.26
CA LEU A 134 -1.90 2.81 -4.23
C LEU A 134 -2.19 4.17 -4.86
N LEU A 135 -1.38 4.61 -5.83
CA LEU A 135 -1.56 5.87 -6.53
C LEU A 135 -2.91 5.93 -7.24
N HIS A 136 -3.36 4.82 -7.82
CA HIS A 136 -4.67 4.73 -8.47
C HIS A 136 -5.83 4.72 -7.47
N SER A 137 -5.61 4.22 -6.25
CA SER A 137 -6.70 3.99 -5.28
C SER A 137 -6.87 5.12 -4.27
N CYS A 138 -5.79 5.57 -3.64
CA CYS A 138 -5.89 6.38 -2.43
C CYS A 138 -4.61 7.15 -2.02
N LEU A 139 -3.60 7.26 -2.88
CA LEU A 139 -2.34 7.94 -2.56
C LEU A 139 -2.03 9.01 -3.60
N GLY A 140 -1.76 10.24 -3.16
CA GLY A 140 -1.18 11.28 -4.00
C GLY A 140 0.34 11.11 -4.16
N ILE A 141 0.87 11.47 -5.33
CA ILE A 141 2.32 11.41 -5.56
C ILE A 141 3.10 12.37 -4.65
N GLU A 142 2.54 13.55 -4.35
CA GLU A 142 3.14 14.51 -3.41
C GLU A 142 3.19 13.95 -1.98
N GLU A 143 2.15 13.24 -1.54
CA GLU A 143 2.16 12.58 -0.22
C GLU A 143 3.26 11.51 -0.12
N LEU A 144 3.55 10.81 -1.24
CA LEU A 144 4.66 9.85 -1.31
C LEU A 144 6.03 10.56 -1.29
N ARG A 145 6.17 11.69 -2.00
CA ARG A 145 7.38 12.53 -1.96
C ARG A 145 7.65 13.01 -0.52
N ASP A 146 6.67 13.59 0.15
CA ASP A 146 6.76 14.07 1.53
C ASP A 146 7.16 12.94 2.49
N GLN A 147 6.53 11.77 2.37
CA GLN A 147 6.87 10.61 3.18
C GLN A 147 8.31 10.13 2.93
N CYS A 148 8.76 10.14 1.67
CA CYS A 148 10.12 9.76 1.31
C CYS A 148 11.16 10.74 1.88
N GLU A 149 10.89 12.04 1.87
CA GLU A 149 11.77 13.04 2.50
C GLU A 149 11.85 12.84 4.01
N LEU A 150 10.70 12.64 4.66
CA LEU A 150 10.63 12.44 6.10
C LEU A 150 11.39 11.19 6.55
N GLU A 151 11.24 10.08 5.83
CA GLU A 151 12.01 8.87 6.09
C GLU A 151 13.47 8.99 5.69
N GLY A 152 13.79 9.75 4.64
CA GLY A 152 15.15 10.04 4.20
C GLY A 152 16.01 10.69 5.28
N ARG A 153 15.40 11.50 6.15
CA ARG A 153 16.06 12.09 7.34
C ARG A 153 16.42 11.04 8.39
N ARG A 154 15.73 9.89 8.41
CA ARG A 154 15.92 8.79 9.38
C ARG A 154 16.77 7.66 8.81
N ARG A 155 16.68 7.42 7.50
CA ARG A 155 17.25 6.27 6.80
C ARG A 155 17.70 6.70 5.41
N ASN A 156 18.96 6.45 5.07
CA ASN A 156 19.45 6.72 3.72
C ASN A 156 18.98 5.60 2.76
N ALA A 157 18.00 5.90 1.91
CA ALA A 157 17.42 4.96 0.94
C ALA A 157 17.43 5.54 -0.49
N PRO A 158 18.60 5.63 -1.16
CA PRO A 158 18.73 6.30 -2.46
C PRO A 158 17.94 5.62 -3.58
N PHE A 159 17.71 4.31 -3.47
CA PHE A 159 16.86 3.57 -4.41
C PHE A 159 15.41 4.02 -4.34
N VAL A 160 14.86 4.16 -3.13
CA VAL A 160 13.48 4.61 -2.92
C VAL A 160 13.28 5.99 -3.53
N ARG A 161 14.19 6.93 -3.25
CA ARG A 161 14.14 8.28 -3.81
C ARG A 161 14.10 8.27 -5.34
N ARG A 162 15.02 7.54 -5.99
CA ARG A 162 15.03 7.42 -7.46
C ARG A 162 13.74 6.84 -8.02
N CYS A 163 13.14 5.88 -7.32
CA CYS A 163 11.86 5.30 -7.74
C CYS A 163 10.71 6.31 -7.61
N VAL A 164 10.66 7.06 -6.51
CA VAL A 164 9.66 8.12 -6.30
C VAL A 164 9.79 9.21 -7.36
N ASP A 165 11.00 9.66 -7.66
CA ASP A 165 11.26 10.64 -8.72
C ASP A 165 10.74 10.14 -10.08
N GLY A 166 11.09 8.91 -10.47
CA GLY A 166 10.63 8.32 -11.73
C GLY A 166 9.12 8.06 -11.79
N LEU A 167 8.49 7.71 -10.67
CA LEU A 167 7.04 7.57 -10.58
C LEU A 167 6.32 8.92 -10.72
N ALA A 168 6.89 9.98 -10.17
CA ALA A 168 6.31 11.30 -10.31
C ALA A 168 6.40 11.83 -11.73
N ASP A 169 7.56 11.66 -12.38
CA ASP A 169 7.72 11.95 -13.82
C ASP A 169 6.69 11.17 -14.66
N TYR A 170 6.42 9.91 -14.31
CA TYR A 170 5.42 9.10 -14.98
C TYR A 170 4.02 9.68 -14.81
N VAL A 171 3.60 9.96 -13.56
CA VAL A 171 2.27 10.50 -13.22
C VAL A 171 2.02 11.84 -13.91
N GLU A 172 3.00 12.75 -13.90
CA GLU A 172 2.90 14.05 -14.57
C GLU A 172 2.70 13.89 -16.09
N ARG A 173 3.41 12.94 -16.72
CA ARG A 173 3.30 12.67 -18.16
C ARG A 173 1.99 11.99 -18.55
N THR A 174 1.46 11.07 -17.74
CA THR A 174 0.15 10.46 -18.01
C THR A 174 -0.98 11.47 -17.82
N ALA A 175 -0.94 12.27 -16.74
CA ALA A 175 -1.91 13.35 -16.54
C ALA A 175 -1.91 14.36 -17.70
N PHE A 176 -0.73 14.71 -18.23
CA PHE A 176 -0.60 15.54 -19.42
C PHE A 176 -1.24 14.91 -20.66
N ARG A 177 -1.05 13.60 -20.89
CA ARG A 177 -1.64 12.90 -22.04
C ARG A 177 -3.16 12.82 -21.96
N GLU A 178 -3.72 12.67 -20.77
CA GLU A 178 -5.17 12.57 -20.57
C GLU A 178 -5.87 13.93 -20.66
N THR A 179 -5.20 15.02 -20.27
CA THR A 179 -5.81 16.37 -20.18
C THR A 179 -5.35 17.34 -21.28
N GLY A 180 -4.28 17.03 -22.01
CA GLY A 180 -3.68 17.91 -23.02
C GLY A 180 -3.06 19.20 -22.45
N ARG A 181 -2.95 19.34 -21.12
CA ARG A 181 -2.39 20.51 -20.43
C ARG A 181 -1.35 20.09 -19.38
N PRO A 182 -0.26 20.85 -19.20
CA PRO A 182 0.68 20.58 -18.11
C PRO A 182 0.02 20.85 -16.76
N VAL A 183 0.13 19.88 -15.84
CA VAL A 183 -0.29 20.03 -14.45
C VAL A 183 0.77 20.90 -13.75
N GLY A 184 0.55 22.21 -13.73
CA GLY A 184 1.46 23.14 -13.05
C GLY A 184 1.77 24.45 -13.79
N SER A 185 0.76 25.13 -14.34
CA SER A 185 0.87 26.57 -14.59
C SER A 185 -0.20 27.30 -13.79
N ALA A 186 0.02 27.42 -12.48
CA ALA A 186 -0.64 28.48 -11.71
C ALA A 186 -0.30 29.80 -12.41
N GLY A 187 -1.33 30.51 -12.86
CA GLY A 187 -1.18 31.68 -13.72
C GLY A 187 -0.29 32.75 -13.07
N SER A 188 0.86 32.98 -13.70
CA SER A 188 1.51 34.29 -13.63
C SER A 188 0.58 35.30 -14.32
N ARG A 189 -0.31 35.90 -13.53
CA ARG A 189 -0.88 37.21 -13.88
C ARG A 189 0.20 38.26 -13.58
N ALA A 190 1.17 38.35 -14.47
CA ALA A 190 1.95 39.54 -14.69
C ALA A 190 1.64 40.00 -16.13
N ASP A 191 1.44 41.29 -16.29
CA ASP A 191 0.99 42.00 -17.51
C ASP A 191 -0.50 41.90 -17.84
N ASP A 192 -1.30 42.75 -17.20
CA ASP A 192 -2.01 43.77 -17.99
C ASP A 192 -2.36 45.00 -17.12
N ALA A 193 -1.40 45.93 -17.00
CA ALA A 193 -1.66 47.28 -16.51
C ALA A 193 -0.54 48.23 -16.96
N ARG A 194 -0.35 48.40 -18.28
CA ARG A 194 0.33 49.57 -18.84
C ARG A 194 -0.38 50.08 -20.11
N ARG A 195 -1.25 51.07 -19.86
CA ARG A 195 -1.43 52.33 -20.61
C ARG A 195 -2.12 52.27 -21.99
N PRO A 196 -2.73 53.38 -22.45
CA PRO A 196 -2.74 54.75 -21.91
C PRO A 196 -3.96 55.14 -21.10
#